data_AF-A0A4R5BYQ9-F1
#
_entry.id   AF-A0A4R5BYQ9-F1
#
_cell.length_a   1.000
_cell.length_b   1.000
_cell.length_c   1.000
_cell.angle_alpha   90.00
_cell.angle_beta   90.00
_cell.angle_gamma   90.00
#
_symmetry.space_group_name_H-M   'P 1'
#
loop_
_entity.id
_entity.type
_entity.pdbx_description
1 polymer ?
#
loop_
_entity_poly.entity_id
_entity_poly.type
_entity_poly.pdbx_seq_one_letter_code
_entity_poly.pdbx_strand_id
1 'polypeptide(L)'
;MQGVFINYRTGDGDEAAAILEQGLSHRFGKERIFRATTSIQPGQAYPERLLNAVCSSVILLAIIGPDWARDPRLRDESDWVRREILEAFTSKITVIPVLKGRGTERLKAAELPAELERLADVQSLRLDPRDNETDIRRIGDLLAELVPVLRKSDRQAAPSTDTGPVYNTARDTRGTVIQSRHVQGDVGTVIKGNQGPVHAGKGDINQNTQHFSGDGATYIHGDNHGGVGHRFGQARGDEEER
;
A
#
# COMPACT_ATOMS: atom_id res chain seq x y z
N MET A 1 -3.75 -8.08 20.55
CA MET A 1 -3.79 -7.07 19.46
C MET A 1 -2.72 -7.44 18.45
N GLN A 2 -2.94 -7.13 17.17
CA GLN A 2 -1.97 -7.40 16.09
C GLN A 2 -2.00 -6.18 15.16
N GLY A 3 -1.26 -5.15 15.56
CA GLY A 3 -1.16 -3.88 14.85
C GLY A 3 0.27 -3.58 14.38
N VAL A 4 0.40 -2.45 13.70
CA VAL A 4 1.65 -1.88 13.22
C VAL A 4 1.95 -0.64 14.05
N PHE A 5 3.13 -0.57 14.64
CA PHE A 5 3.62 0.59 15.36
C PHE A 5 4.58 1.40 14.47
N ILE A 6 4.35 2.70 14.31
CA ILE A 6 5.18 3.61 13.51
C ILE A 6 6.01 4.45 14.46
N ASN A 7 7.28 4.11 14.59
CA ASN A 7 8.29 4.85 15.33
C ASN A 7 8.96 5.86 14.39
N TYR A 8 9.10 7.11 14.84
CA TYR A 8 9.77 8.14 14.04
C TYR A 8 10.42 9.19 14.94
N ARG A 9 11.39 9.91 14.36
CA ARG A 9 12.03 11.05 15.00
C ARG A 9 11.33 12.36 14.61
N THR A 10 10.89 13.13 15.59
CA THR A 10 10.44 14.50 15.34
C THR A 10 11.58 15.38 14.84
N GLY A 11 11.34 16.05 13.72
CA GLY A 11 12.30 16.85 12.95
C GLY A 11 12.90 16.12 11.75
N ASP A 12 12.77 14.79 11.66
CA ASP A 12 13.45 13.99 10.63
C ASP A 12 12.52 13.00 9.91
N GLY A 13 11.38 12.63 10.53
CA GLY A 13 10.46 11.61 10.01
C GLY A 13 8.96 11.92 10.07
N ASP A 14 8.54 13.09 10.56
CA ASP A 14 7.12 13.38 10.87
C ASP A 14 6.19 13.23 9.66
N GLU A 15 6.58 13.80 8.52
CA GLU A 15 5.81 13.75 7.27
C GLU A 15 5.62 12.31 6.79
N ALA A 16 6.71 11.53 6.75
CA ALA A 16 6.69 10.14 6.34
C ALA A 16 5.83 9.28 7.27
N ALA A 17 5.92 9.53 8.58
CA ALA A 17 5.12 8.83 9.58
C ALA A 17 3.63 9.12 9.43
N ALA A 18 3.24 10.38 9.20
CA ALA A 18 1.85 10.78 8.99
C ALA A 18 1.27 10.19 7.68
N ILE A 19 2.05 10.22 6.60
CA ILE A 19 1.67 9.63 5.31
C ILE A 19 1.44 8.13 5.43
N LEU A 20 2.35 7.41 6.10
CA LEU A 20 2.20 5.97 6.35
C LEU A 20 1.03 5.67 7.28
N GLU A 21 0.87 6.41 8.37
CA GLU A 21 -0.26 6.25 9.28
C GLU A 21 -1.57 6.38 8.52
N GLN A 22 -1.73 7.43 7.72
CA GLN A 22 -2.95 7.68 6.96
C GLN A 22 -3.19 6.57 5.93
N GLY A 23 -2.20 6.22 5.13
CA GLY A 23 -2.31 5.21 4.07
C GLY A 23 -2.63 3.81 4.62
N LEU A 24 -1.88 3.37 5.63
CA LEU A 24 -2.08 2.06 6.24
C LEU A 24 -3.39 2.01 7.05
N SER A 25 -3.79 3.11 7.71
CA SER A 25 -5.06 3.17 8.43
C SER A 25 -6.25 3.10 7.50
N HIS A 26 -6.16 3.73 6.32
CA HIS A 26 -7.19 3.63 5.29
C HIS A 26 -7.37 2.19 4.82
N ARG A 27 -6.27 1.45 4.69
CA ARG A 27 -6.25 0.06 4.22
C ARG A 27 -6.68 -0.96 5.29
N PHE A 28 -6.09 -0.91 6.49
CA PHE A 28 -6.24 -1.95 7.52
C PHE A 28 -7.15 -1.56 8.68
N GLY A 29 -7.57 -0.29 8.77
CA GLY A 29 -8.31 0.26 9.89
C GLY A 29 -7.42 1.04 10.87
N LYS A 30 -7.95 2.15 11.39
CA LYS A 30 -7.26 3.06 12.33
C LYS A 30 -6.90 2.39 13.65
N GLU A 31 -7.68 1.38 14.06
CA GLU A 31 -7.49 0.64 15.30
C GLU A 31 -6.27 -0.29 15.29
N ARG A 32 -5.63 -0.48 14.12
CA ARG A 32 -4.47 -1.37 13.94
C ARG A 32 -3.18 -0.63 13.69
N ILE A 33 -3.24 0.67 13.43
CA ILE A 33 -2.07 1.48 13.10
C ILE A 33 -1.86 2.47 14.24
N PHE A 34 -0.72 2.34 14.89
CA PHE A 34 -0.33 3.17 16.02
C PHE A 34 0.89 3.97 15.63
N ARG A 35 0.87 5.26 15.89
CA ARG A 35 2.02 6.13 15.66
C ARG A 35 2.59 6.59 17.00
N ALA A 36 3.92 6.59 17.11
CA ALA A 36 4.63 7.16 18.25
C ALA A 36 4.20 8.61 18.41
N THR A 37 3.45 8.93 19.46
CA THR A 37 2.93 10.29 19.62
C THR A 37 3.98 11.10 20.34
N THR A 38 4.52 12.18 19.74
CA THR A 38 5.47 13.08 20.43
C THR A 38 4.80 13.92 21.54
N SER A 39 3.47 13.95 21.57
CA SER A 39 2.70 14.79 22.49
C SER A 39 2.30 14.03 23.75
N ILE A 40 2.99 14.35 24.83
CA ILE A 40 2.54 14.12 26.20
C ILE A 40 1.27 14.95 26.39
N GLN A 41 0.10 14.29 26.49
CA GLN A 41 -1.08 14.93 27.04
C GLN A 41 -0.77 15.31 28.51
N PRO A 42 -1.02 16.54 28.95
CA PRO A 42 -0.76 16.95 30.32
C PRO A 42 -1.48 16.01 31.31
N GLY A 43 -0.73 15.38 32.23
CA GLY A 43 -1.28 14.67 33.40
C GLY A 43 -1.30 13.13 33.38
N GLN A 44 -0.71 12.44 32.40
CA GLN A 44 -0.58 10.96 32.44
C GLN A 44 0.85 10.47 32.70
N ALA A 45 0.96 9.36 33.45
CA ALA A 45 2.19 8.58 33.60
C ALA A 45 2.52 7.89 32.26
N TYR A 46 3.33 8.59 31.46
CA TYR A 46 3.61 8.38 30.04
C TYR A 46 4.33 7.08 29.61
N PRO A 47 5.16 6.40 30.42
CA PRO A 47 5.99 5.30 29.90
C PRO A 47 5.23 4.02 29.54
N GLU A 48 4.29 3.61 30.38
CA GLU A 48 3.69 2.29 30.26
C GLU A 48 2.77 2.19 29.05
N ARG A 49 2.01 3.25 28.73
CA ARG A 49 1.06 3.23 27.61
C ARG A 49 1.75 3.08 26.26
N LEU A 50 2.90 3.72 26.08
CA LEU A 50 3.65 3.71 24.83
C LEU A 50 4.35 2.36 24.63
N LEU A 51 5.00 1.85 25.69
CA LEU A 51 5.58 0.50 25.68
C LEU A 51 4.49 -0.57 25.52
N ASN A 52 3.34 -0.43 26.17
CA ASN A 52 2.20 -1.32 25.98
C ASN A 52 1.69 -1.31 24.53
N ALA A 53 1.68 -0.15 23.86
CA ALA A 53 1.30 -0.06 22.46
C ALA A 53 2.31 -0.79 21.55
N VAL A 54 3.61 -0.66 21.84
CA VAL A 54 4.67 -1.46 21.20
C VAL A 54 4.40 -2.94 21.44
N CYS A 55 4.25 -3.40 22.69
CA CYS A 55 3.99 -4.79 23.04
C CYS A 55 2.69 -5.37 22.45
N SER A 56 1.72 -4.50 22.12
CA SER A 56 0.45 -4.87 21.48
C SER A 56 0.55 -5.03 19.95
N SER A 57 1.69 -4.65 19.38
CA SER A 57 1.98 -4.66 17.95
C SER A 57 2.79 -5.89 17.56
N VAL A 58 2.71 -6.27 16.28
CA VAL A 58 3.46 -7.40 15.72
C VAL A 58 4.57 -6.95 14.77
N ILE A 59 4.46 -5.72 14.28
CA ILE A 59 5.47 -5.06 13.45
C ILE A 59 5.69 -3.65 13.99
N LEU A 60 6.96 -3.25 14.07
CA LEU A 60 7.39 -1.88 14.27
C LEU A 60 8.06 -1.37 12.99
N LEU A 61 7.51 -0.31 12.41
CA LEU A 61 8.12 0.45 11.32
C LEU A 61 8.95 1.59 11.92
N ALA A 62 10.27 1.53 11.78
CA ALA A 62 11.18 2.59 12.21
C ALA A 62 11.46 3.54 11.05
N ILE A 63 10.91 4.75 11.08
CA ILE A 63 11.13 5.77 10.05
C ILE A 63 12.53 6.37 10.23
N ILE A 64 13.38 6.16 9.23
CA ILE A 64 14.76 6.63 9.20
C ILE A 64 14.84 7.78 8.21
N GLY A 65 15.01 9.01 8.72
CA GLY A 65 15.35 10.16 7.90
C GLY A 65 16.85 10.34 7.73
N PRO A 66 17.29 11.36 6.95
CA PRO A 66 18.69 11.62 6.67
C PRO A 66 19.57 11.82 7.92
N ASP A 67 19.03 12.43 8.97
CA ASP A 67 19.79 12.79 10.16
C ASP A 67 19.61 11.79 11.33
N TRP A 68 18.73 10.79 11.16
CA TRP A 68 18.32 9.87 12.21
C TRP A 68 19.48 9.19 12.94
N ALA A 69 20.42 8.60 12.20
CA ALA A 69 21.55 7.86 12.79
C ALA A 69 22.59 8.78 13.43
N ARG A 70 22.66 10.04 12.98
CA ARG A 70 23.61 11.06 13.46
C ARG A 70 23.08 11.84 14.65
N ASP A 71 21.78 11.73 14.95
CA ASP A 71 21.17 12.41 16.08
C ASP A 71 21.81 11.93 17.40
N PRO A 72 22.48 12.82 18.16
CA PRO A 72 23.16 12.44 19.39
C PRO A 72 22.20 11.90 20.45
N ARG A 73 20.90 12.25 20.37
CA ARG A 73 19.87 11.70 21.27
C ARG A 73 19.73 10.20 21.13
N LEU A 74 20.05 9.61 19.97
CA LEU A 74 20.02 8.15 19.80
C LEU A 74 21.03 7.42 20.69
N ARG A 75 22.06 8.12 21.21
CA ARG A 75 23.02 7.58 22.20
C ARG A 75 22.58 7.79 23.65
N ASP A 76 21.55 8.60 23.88
CA ASP A 76 20.94 8.77 25.19
C ASP A 76 20.03 7.55 25.50
N GLU A 77 20.14 6.97 26.69
CA GLU A 77 19.32 5.84 27.13
C GLU A 77 17.87 6.27 27.43
N SER A 78 17.66 7.55 27.72
CA SER A 78 16.34 8.13 27.97
C SER A 78 15.55 8.43 26.70
N ASP A 79 16.19 8.31 25.53
CA ASP A 79 15.58 8.61 24.24
C ASP A 79 14.44 7.64 23.88
N TRP A 80 13.26 8.20 23.63
CA TRP A 80 12.05 7.42 23.36
C TRP A 80 12.16 6.56 22.10
N VAL A 81 12.75 7.09 21.03
CA VAL A 81 12.88 6.35 19.77
C VAL A 81 13.75 5.12 19.97
N ARG A 82 14.90 5.27 20.65
CA ARG A 82 15.75 4.14 21.03
C ARG A 82 14.97 3.15 21.90
N ARG A 83 14.32 3.62 22.96
CA ARG A 83 13.59 2.76 23.92
C ARG A 83 12.49 1.95 23.26
N GLU A 84 11.70 2.54 22.36
CA GLU A 84 10.65 1.83 21.62
C GLU A 84 11.22 0.72 20.73
N ILE A 85 12.35 0.96 20.06
CA ILE A 85 13.00 -0.04 19.21
C ILE A 85 13.59 -1.17 20.06
N LEU A 86 14.25 -0.85 21.17
CA LEU A 86 14.80 -1.84 22.10
C LEU A 86 13.69 -2.69 22.73
N GLU A 87 12.57 -2.07 23.08
CA GLU A 87 11.40 -2.79 23.58
C GLU A 87 10.85 -3.73 22.52
N ALA A 88 10.76 -3.28 21.27
CA ALA A 88 10.32 -4.14 20.17
C ALA A 88 11.24 -5.36 19.99
N PHE A 89 12.56 -5.19 20.08
CA PHE A 89 13.50 -6.31 20.05
C PHE A 89 13.31 -7.28 21.22
N THR A 90 13.13 -6.74 22.43
CA THR A 90 12.91 -7.53 23.65
C THR A 90 11.62 -8.34 23.56
N SER A 91 10.56 -7.71 23.04
CA SER A 91 9.23 -8.30 22.83
C SER A 91 9.14 -9.18 21.56
N LYS A 92 10.26 -9.42 20.86
CA LYS A 92 10.34 -10.21 19.61
C LYS A 92 9.41 -9.71 18.49
N ILE A 93 9.17 -8.41 18.48
CA ILE A 93 8.42 -7.72 17.43
C ILE A 93 9.32 -7.56 16.20
N THR A 94 8.76 -7.75 15.02
CA THR A 94 9.50 -7.56 13.77
C THR A 94 9.73 -6.07 13.55
N VAL A 95 10.99 -5.64 13.59
CA VAL A 95 11.37 -4.24 13.31
C VAL A 95 11.81 -4.10 11.85
N ILE A 96 11.18 -3.18 11.12
CA ILE A 96 11.46 -2.91 9.71
C ILE A 96 11.87 -1.43 9.57
N PRO A 97 13.12 -1.15 9.20
CA PRO A 97 13.55 0.21 8.87
C PRO A 97 12.86 0.70 7.59
N VAL A 98 12.35 1.92 7.60
CA VAL A 98 11.76 2.59 6.43
C VAL A 98 12.55 3.87 6.16
N LEU A 99 13.34 3.86 5.10
CA LEU A 99 14.15 5.01 4.70
C LEU A 99 13.26 6.06 4.03
N LYS A 100 13.30 7.28 4.55
CA LYS A 100 12.55 8.43 4.01
C LYS A 100 13.25 8.98 2.77
N GLY A 101 12.62 8.85 1.61
CA GLY A 101 13.11 9.39 0.34
C GLY A 101 14.30 8.61 -0.27
N ARG A 102 14.64 8.98 -1.51
CA ARG A 102 15.73 8.35 -2.26
C ARG A 102 17.13 8.74 -1.77
N GLY A 103 17.26 9.92 -1.17
CA GLY A 103 18.54 10.46 -0.69
C GLY A 103 19.01 9.89 0.66
N THR A 104 18.15 9.17 1.39
CA THR A 104 18.53 8.58 2.67
C THR A 104 19.37 7.32 2.45
N GLU A 105 20.58 7.34 3.00
CA GLU A 105 21.52 6.22 2.98
C GLU A 105 21.01 5.05 3.81
N ARG A 106 21.53 3.85 3.53
CA ARG A 106 21.27 2.69 4.38
C ARG A 106 21.99 2.88 5.71
N LEU A 107 21.37 2.39 6.78
CA LEU A 107 21.98 2.34 8.11
C LEU A 107 23.28 1.53 8.07
N LYS A 108 24.33 2.07 8.69
CA LYS A 108 25.60 1.37 8.90
C LYS A 108 25.74 1.05 10.38
N ALA A 109 26.05 -0.20 10.72
CA ALA A 109 26.18 -0.64 12.12
C ALA A 109 27.13 0.29 12.93
N ALA A 110 28.27 0.69 12.34
CA ALA A 110 29.22 1.58 12.99
C ALA A 110 28.68 2.99 13.33
N GLU A 111 27.59 3.44 12.70
CA GLU A 111 26.95 4.73 12.97
C GLU A 111 25.86 4.60 14.05
N LEU A 112 25.59 3.40 14.57
CA LEU A 112 24.53 3.12 15.53
C LEU A 112 25.08 2.80 16.94
N PRO A 113 24.25 2.96 18.00
CA PRO A 113 24.57 2.39 19.31
C PRO A 113 24.58 0.86 19.20
N ALA A 114 25.41 0.19 20.01
CA ALA A 114 25.63 -1.26 19.96
C ALA A 114 24.32 -2.08 19.95
N GLU A 115 23.32 -1.67 20.73
CA GLU A 115 22.05 -2.40 20.85
C GLU A 115 21.14 -2.25 19.61
N LEU A 116 21.38 -1.22 18.78
CA LEU A 116 20.63 -0.95 17.56
C LEU A 116 21.37 -1.38 16.29
N GLU A 117 22.61 -1.87 16.38
CA GLU A 117 23.41 -2.30 15.21
C GLU A 117 22.65 -3.28 14.32
N ARG A 118 21.83 -4.15 14.93
CA ARG A 118 20.97 -5.12 14.23
C ARG A 118 19.98 -4.48 13.24
N LEU A 119 19.63 -3.20 13.39
CA LEU A 119 18.82 -2.48 12.40
C LEU A 119 19.53 -2.36 11.05
N ALA A 120 20.86 -2.36 11.02
CA ALA A 120 21.63 -2.33 9.78
C ALA A 120 21.61 -3.69 9.05
N ASP A 121 21.35 -4.78 9.76
CA ASP A 121 21.36 -6.15 9.20
C ASP A 121 20.00 -6.59 8.64
N VAL A 122 18.93 -5.82 8.88
CA VAL A 122 17.58 -6.15 8.40
C VAL A 122 17.24 -5.43 7.09
N GLN A 123 16.34 -6.03 6.31
CA GLN A 123 15.91 -5.45 5.05
C GLN A 123 15.11 -4.17 5.29
N SER A 124 15.64 -3.05 4.79
CA SER A 124 14.98 -1.75 4.80
C SER A 124 13.97 -1.61 3.66
N LEU A 125 12.84 -0.96 3.95
CA LEU A 125 11.89 -0.45 2.96
C LEU A 125 12.22 1.02 2.64
N ARG A 126 11.60 1.55 1.58
CA ARG A 126 11.69 2.97 1.21
C ARG A 126 10.30 3.56 1.11
N LEU A 127 10.18 4.81 1.51
CA LEU A 127 9.00 5.63 1.30
C LEU A 127 9.47 6.99 0.79
N ASP A 128 9.14 7.33 -0.44
CA ASP A 128 9.28 8.70 -0.95
C ASP A 128 8.02 9.50 -0.64
N PRO A 129 8.07 10.54 0.24
CA PRO A 129 6.89 11.34 0.54
C PRO A 129 6.26 12.01 -0.69
N ARG A 130 7.05 12.26 -1.75
CA ARG A 130 6.58 12.90 -2.99
C ARG A 130 5.89 11.94 -3.96
N ASP A 131 6.21 10.66 -3.89
CA ASP A 131 5.64 9.58 -4.73
C ASP A 131 5.21 8.41 -3.83
N ASN A 132 4.34 8.74 -2.88
CA ASN A 132 4.06 7.87 -1.74
C ASN A 132 3.04 6.76 -2.04
N GLU A 133 2.16 6.92 -3.03
CA GLU A 133 1.05 6.00 -3.26
C GLU A 133 1.53 4.59 -3.61
N THR A 134 2.54 4.49 -4.49
CA THR A 134 3.14 3.21 -4.89
C THR A 134 3.88 2.57 -3.72
N ASP A 135 4.63 3.36 -2.95
CA ASP A 135 5.39 2.87 -1.81
C ASP A 135 4.47 2.41 -0.67
N ILE A 136 3.40 3.15 -0.35
CA ILE A 136 2.39 2.76 0.65
C ILE A 136 1.74 1.44 0.24
N ARG A 137 1.35 1.29 -1.03
CA ARG A 137 0.74 0.06 -1.52
C ARG A 137 1.69 -1.13 -1.35
N ARG A 138 2.93 -0.99 -1.79
CA ARG A 138 3.96 -2.03 -1.64
C ARG A 138 4.22 -2.38 -0.17
N ILE A 139 4.35 -1.38 0.69
CA ILE A 139 4.53 -1.58 2.13
C ILE A 139 3.31 -2.32 2.71
N GLY A 140 2.10 -1.90 2.36
CA GLY A 140 0.86 -2.56 2.78
C GLY A 140 0.80 -4.02 2.33
N ASP A 141 1.18 -4.33 1.09
CA ASP A 141 1.18 -5.70 0.55
C ASP A 141 2.12 -6.60 1.37
N LEU A 142 3.34 -6.11 1.63
CA LEU A 142 4.32 -6.81 2.47
C LEU A 142 3.79 -7.03 3.90
N LEU A 143 3.14 -6.02 4.50
CA LEU A 143 2.57 -6.15 5.84
C LEU A 143 1.42 -7.17 5.88
N ALA A 144 0.58 -7.22 4.84
CA ALA A 144 -0.49 -8.20 4.72
C ALA A 144 0.07 -9.63 4.53
N GLU A 145 1.17 -9.79 3.82
CA GLU A 145 1.86 -11.08 3.69
C GLU A 145 2.47 -11.55 5.01
N LEU A 146 3.11 -10.65 5.75
CA LEU A 146 3.79 -10.95 7.02
C LEU A 146 2.82 -11.20 8.18
N VAL A 147 1.65 -10.55 8.17
CA VAL A 147 0.71 -10.58 9.30
C VAL A 147 -0.68 -11.06 8.86
N PRO A 148 -1.07 -12.30 9.21
CA PRO A 148 -2.36 -12.87 8.83
C PRO A 148 -3.58 -12.03 9.24
N VAL A 149 -3.51 -11.32 10.37
CA VAL A 149 -4.61 -10.45 10.83
C VAL A 149 -4.73 -9.16 10.01
N LEU A 150 -3.62 -8.61 9.51
CA LEU A 150 -3.67 -7.46 8.59
C LEU A 150 -4.28 -7.90 7.25
N ARG A 151 -3.89 -9.08 6.73
CA ARG A 151 -4.49 -9.67 5.53
C ARG A 151 -6.01 -9.81 5.62
N LYS A 152 -6.52 -10.31 6.75
CA LYS A 152 -7.98 -10.45 6.97
C LYS A 152 -8.71 -9.12 7.07
N SER A 153 -8.01 -8.05 7.46
CA SER A 153 -8.57 -6.71 7.64
C SER A 153 -8.31 -5.79 6.45
N ASP A 154 -7.69 -6.33 5.41
CA ASP A 154 -7.28 -5.58 4.23
C ASP A 154 -8.50 -5.22 3.38
N ARG A 155 -8.89 -3.94 3.43
CA ARG A 155 -10.03 -3.40 2.68
C ARG A 155 -9.67 -3.14 1.21
N GLN A 156 -8.39 -3.14 0.88
CA GLN A 156 -7.86 -2.95 -0.47
C GLN A 156 -7.30 -4.25 -1.04
N ALA A 157 -7.38 -5.37 -0.31
CA ALA A 157 -7.15 -6.67 -0.90
C ALA A 157 -8.15 -6.80 -2.06
N ALA A 158 -7.62 -6.89 -3.28
CA ALA A 158 -8.44 -7.27 -4.42
C ALA A 158 -9.26 -8.50 -4.00
N PRO A 159 -10.58 -8.56 -4.28
CA PRO A 159 -11.32 -9.79 -4.09
C PRO A 159 -10.51 -10.88 -4.79
N SER A 160 -10.23 -11.95 -4.03
CA SER A 160 -9.49 -13.13 -4.45
C SER A 160 -9.69 -13.42 -5.93
N THR A 161 -8.59 -13.78 -6.61
CA THR A 161 -8.50 -14.41 -7.92
C THR A 161 -9.47 -15.60 -8.03
N ASP A 162 -10.75 -15.32 -8.13
CA ASP A 162 -11.65 -16.17 -8.87
C ASP A 162 -11.21 -16.02 -10.34
N THR A 163 -10.46 -17.02 -10.78
CA THR A 163 -9.94 -17.18 -12.13
C THR A 163 -10.95 -17.92 -13.02
N GLY A 164 -12.21 -18.01 -12.59
CA GLY A 164 -13.29 -18.53 -13.41
C GLY A 164 -13.32 -17.84 -14.79
N PRO A 165 -13.44 -18.61 -15.87
CA PRO A 165 -13.57 -18.06 -17.22
C PRO A 165 -14.83 -17.18 -17.31
N VAL A 166 -14.71 -16.06 -18.00
CA VAL A 166 -15.87 -15.22 -18.35
C VAL A 166 -16.11 -15.40 -19.85
N TYR A 167 -17.31 -15.82 -20.21
CA TYR A 167 -17.72 -15.98 -21.60
C TYR A 167 -18.65 -14.83 -21.96
N ASN A 168 -18.19 -13.96 -22.86
CA ASN A 168 -18.98 -12.85 -23.38
C ASN A 168 -19.01 -12.92 -24.91
N THR A 169 -20.15 -12.58 -25.49
CA THR A 169 -20.31 -12.49 -26.95
C THR A 169 -20.71 -11.06 -27.28
N ALA A 170 -19.89 -10.37 -28.07
CA ALA A 170 -20.26 -9.11 -28.72
C ALA A 170 -20.54 -9.41 -30.19
N ARG A 171 -21.73 -9.06 -30.69
CA ARG A 171 -22.09 -9.17 -32.11
C ARG A 171 -22.31 -7.77 -32.68
N ASP A 172 -22.00 -7.62 -33.96
CA ASP A 172 -22.25 -6.41 -34.77
C ASP A 172 -21.71 -5.11 -34.15
N THR A 173 -20.48 -5.15 -33.62
CA THR A 173 -19.81 -3.97 -33.06
C THR A 173 -18.92 -3.27 -34.10
N ARG A 174 -19.04 -1.94 -34.22
CA ARG A 174 -18.10 -1.09 -34.98
C ARG A 174 -17.36 -0.16 -34.01
N GLY A 175 -16.07 -0.44 -33.77
CA GLY A 175 -15.22 0.33 -32.84
C GLY A 175 -14.24 -0.55 -32.06
N THR A 176 -13.58 0.02 -31.04
CA THR A 176 -12.71 -0.75 -30.12
C THR A 176 -13.54 -1.43 -29.05
N VAL A 177 -13.36 -2.74 -28.88
CA VAL A 177 -14.00 -3.52 -27.81
C VAL A 177 -12.94 -3.95 -26.82
N ILE A 178 -13.08 -3.52 -25.56
CA ILE A 178 -12.23 -3.96 -24.45
C ILE A 178 -13.13 -4.63 -23.42
N GLN A 179 -12.81 -5.89 -23.10
CA GLN A 179 -13.56 -6.70 -22.16
C GLN A 179 -12.58 -7.34 -21.18
N SER A 180 -12.83 -7.16 -19.88
CA SER A 180 -12.04 -7.78 -18.83
C SER A 180 -12.93 -8.07 -17.62
N ARG A 181 -12.58 -9.12 -16.87
CA ARG A 181 -13.23 -9.47 -15.60
C ARG A 181 -12.98 -8.42 -14.51
N HIS A 182 -11.77 -7.83 -14.52
CA HIS A 182 -11.38 -6.78 -13.60
C HIS A 182 -10.41 -5.82 -14.30
N VAL A 183 -10.64 -4.53 -14.14
CA VAL A 183 -9.78 -3.47 -14.68
C VAL A 183 -9.53 -2.48 -13.56
N GLN A 184 -8.26 -2.14 -13.35
CA GLN A 184 -7.90 -1.02 -12.48
C GLN A 184 -6.93 -0.11 -13.23
N GLY A 185 -7.33 1.14 -13.45
CA GLY A 185 -6.58 2.13 -14.23
C GLY A 185 -7.28 2.55 -15.53
N ASP A 186 -6.53 3.21 -16.40
CA ASP A 186 -7.06 3.78 -17.64
C ASP A 186 -7.15 2.74 -18.75
N VAL A 187 -8.31 2.69 -19.41
CA VAL A 187 -8.54 1.86 -20.58
C VAL A 187 -8.82 2.77 -21.77
N GLY A 188 -7.89 2.82 -22.71
CA GLY A 188 -8.02 3.64 -23.91
C GLY A 188 -6.87 3.40 -24.89
N THR A 189 -7.00 3.97 -26.09
CA THR A 189 -5.95 3.92 -27.11
C THR A 189 -4.91 5.01 -26.82
N VAL A 190 -3.68 4.62 -26.46
CA VAL A 190 -2.57 5.55 -26.22
C VAL A 190 -1.64 5.57 -27.45
N ILE A 191 -1.43 6.75 -28.04
CA ILE A 191 -0.56 6.93 -29.20
C ILE A 191 0.56 7.89 -28.81
N LYS A 192 1.82 7.42 -28.82
CA LYS A 192 2.99 8.21 -28.43
C LYS A 192 4.02 8.24 -29.56
N GLY A 193 4.59 9.42 -29.82
CA GLY A 193 5.72 9.58 -30.74
C GLY A 193 5.40 9.38 -32.22
N ASN A 194 4.17 9.62 -32.68
CA ASN A 194 3.87 9.56 -34.11
C ASN A 194 4.54 10.71 -34.86
N GLN A 195 4.95 10.46 -36.10
CA GLN A 195 5.51 11.47 -37.02
C GLN A 195 4.72 11.52 -38.34
N GLY A 196 3.50 10.97 -38.36
CA GLY A 196 2.61 10.91 -39.51
C GLY A 196 1.12 10.94 -39.10
N PRO A 197 0.19 11.07 -40.07
CA PRO A 197 -1.23 11.17 -39.78
C PRO A 197 -1.76 9.87 -39.17
N VAL A 198 -2.51 10.02 -38.07
CA VAL A 198 -3.14 8.89 -37.36
C VAL A 198 -4.64 9.11 -37.34
N HIS A 199 -5.39 8.08 -37.71
CA HIS A 199 -6.84 8.06 -37.71
C HIS A 199 -7.35 7.08 -36.65
N ALA A 200 -8.04 7.60 -35.62
CA ALA A 200 -8.61 6.81 -34.51
C ALA A 200 -10.12 6.54 -34.68
N GLY A 201 -10.67 6.71 -35.89
CA GLY A 201 -12.10 6.65 -36.18
C GLY A 201 -12.73 8.02 -36.40
N LYS A 202 -14.05 8.05 -36.67
CA LYS A 202 -14.86 9.28 -36.76
C LYS A 202 -15.86 9.30 -35.60
N GLY A 203 -15.85 10.39 -34.82
CA GLY A 203 -16.69 10.62 -33.64
C GLY A 203 -16.02 11.62 -32.69
N ASP A 204 -16.77 12.16 -31.72
CA ASP A 204 -16.22 13.05 -30.71
C ASP A 204 -15.33 12.26 -29.73
N ILE A 205 -14.02 12.51 -29.76
CA ILE A 205 -13.09 12.00 -28.75
C ILE A 205 -13.28 12.86 -27.49
N ASN A 206 -14.20 12.43 -26.64
CA ASN A 206 -14.39 13.05 -25.34
C ASN A 206 -13.18 12.75 -24.45
N GLN A 207 -12.40 13.79 -24.11
CA GLN A 207 -11.29 13.76 -23.13
C GLN A 207 -11.77 13.55 -21.68
N ASN A 208 -12.94 12.95 -21.48
CA ASN A 208 -13.49 12.70 -20.17
C ASN A 208 -13.39 11.19 -19.91
N THR A 209 -12.25 10.77 -19.40
CA THR A 209 -11.98 9.37 -19.04
C THR A 209 -13.08 8.89 -18.09
N GLN A 210 -13.87 7.92 -18.53
CA GLN A 210 -14.91 7.37 -17.67
C GLN A 210 -14.27 6.35 -16.73
N HIS A 211 -14.45 6.58 -15.43
CA HIS A 211 -13.98 5.67 -14.39
C HIS A 211 -14.96 4.50 -14.26
N PHE A 212 -14.49 3.29 -14.52
CA PHE A 212 -15.27 2.07 -14.29
C PHE A 212 -14.81 1.40 -12.99
N SER A 213 -15.76 1.12 -12.10
CA SER A 213 -15.52 0.29 -10.92
C SER A 213 -16.70 -0.67 -10.71
N GLY A 214 -16.42 -1.97 -10.61
CA GLY A 214 -17.43 -3.00 -10.32
C GLY A 214 -17.36 -4.22 -11.25
N ASP A 215 -18.17 -5.23 -10.94
CA ASP A 215 -18.30 -6.45 -11.74
C ASP A 215 -19.24 -6.22 -12.94
N GLY A 216 -18.90 -6.75 -14.11
CA GLY A 216 -19.76 -6.67 -15.30
C GLY A 216 -19.80 -5.30 -15.98
N ALA A 217 -18.75 -4.48 -15.84
CA ALA A 217 -18.68 -3.19 -16.52
C ALA A 217 -18.64 -3.35 -18.05
N THR A 218 -19.61 -2.76 -18.74
CA THR A 218 -19.66 -2.70 -20.22
C THR A 218 -19.54 -1.24 -20.65
N TYR A 219 -18.52 -0.95 -21.46
CA TYR A 219 -18.42 0.31 -22.18
C TYR A 219 -18.55 0.06 -23.67
N ILE A 220 -19.53 0.73 -24.29
CA ILE A 220 -19.74 0.70 -25.74
C ILE A 220 -19.61 2.14 -26.23
N HIS A 221 -18.65 2.38 -27.11
CA HIS A 221 -18.54 3.65 -27.83
C HIS A 221 -19.15 3.47 -29.23
N GLY A 222 -20.37 3.99 -29.42
CA GLY A 222 -21.16 3.84 -30.66
C GLY A 222 -22.49 3.12 -30.43
N ASP A 223 -23.11 2.63 -31.51
CA ASP A 223 -24.43 2.00 -31.48
C ASP A 223 -24.36 0.50 -31.14
N ASN A 224 -25.27 0.02 -30.29
CA ASN A 224 -25.50 -1.41 -30.05
C ASN A 224 -26.99 -1.74 -30.29
N HIS A 225 -27.26 -2.63 -31.23
CA HIS A 225 -28.61 -3.09 -31.55
C HIS A 225 -28.87 -4.56 -31.20
N GLY A 226 -27.84 -5.30 -30.74
CA GLY A 226 -27.90 -6.75 -30.48
C GLY A 226 -28.06 -7.14 -29.00
N GLY A 227 -28.14 -6.16 -28.11
CA GLY A 227 -28.25 -6.36 -26.66
C GLY A 227 -26.92 -6.66 -25.97
N VAL A 228 -26.91 -6.59 -24.63
CA VAL A 228 -25.76 -6.94 -23.77
C VAL A 228 -26.24 -7.97 -22.75
N GLY A 229 -25.54 -9.10 -22.65
CA GLY A 229 -25.86 -10.15 -21.68
C GLY A 229 -24.66 -10.45 -20.79
N HIS A 230 -24.86 -10.39 -19.47
CA HIS A 230 -23.88 -10.81 -18.48
C HIS A 230 -24.36 -12.09 -17.78
N ARG A 231 -23.49 -13.09 -17.66
CA ARG A 231 -23.75 -14.28 -16.86
C ARG A 231 -22.53 -14.61 -16.01
N PHE A 232 -22.78 -14.83 -14.71
CA PHE A 232 -21.75 -15.18 -13.72
C PHE A 232 -22.03 -16.61 -13.22
N GLY A 233 -21.08 -17.55 -13.39
CA GLY A 233 -21.23 -18.96 -12.95
C GLY A 233 -20.48 -20.00 -13.82
N GLN A 234 -20.50 -21.28 -13.42
CA GLN A 234 -19.81 -22.40 -14.10
C GLN A 234 -20.49 -22.83 -15.41
N ALA A 235 -19.67 -23.26 -16.38
CA ALA A 235 -20.08 -23.77 -17.69
C ALA A 235 -20.96 -25.03 -17.58
N ARG A 236 -22.04 -25.08 -18.37
CA ARG A 236 -22.75 -26.33 -18.65
C ARG A 236 -21.88 -27.16 -19.59
N GLY A 237 -21.65 -28.41 -19.23
CA GLY A 237 -21.08 -29.41 -20.12
C GLY A 237 -21.88 -29.51 -21.41
N ASP A 238 -21.15 -29.81 -22.46
CA ASP A 238 -21.68 -30.15 -23.77
C ASP A 238 -22.72 -31.27 -23.61
N GLU A 239 -23.98 -30.97 -23.93
CA GLU A 239 -24.93 -32.01 -24.36
C GLU A 239 -24.93 -31.99 -25.88
N GLU A 240 -24.41 -33.09 -26.41
CA GLU A 240 -24.24 -33.46 -27.81
C GLU A 240 -25.56 -33.38 -28.60
N GLU A 241 -25.39 -33.16 -29.90
CA GLU A 241 -26.33 -33.54 -30.95
C GLU A 241 -27.00 -34.89 -30.68
N ARG A 242 -28.35 -34.90 -30.61
CA ARG A 242 -29.24 -35.68 -31.50
C ARG A 242 -30.71 -35.39 -31.25
#